data_AF-A0A2N3D5R7-F1
#
_entry.id   AF-A0A2N3D5R7-F1
#
_cell.length_a   1.000
_cell.length_b   1.000
_cell.length_c   1.000
_cell.angle_alpha   90.00
_cell.angle_beta   90.00
_cell.angle_gamma   90.00
#
_symmetry.space_group_name_H-M   'P 1'
#
loop_
_entity.id
_entity.type
_entity.pdbx_description
1 polymer ?
#
loop_
_entity_poly.entity_id
_entity_poly.type
_entity_poly.pdbx_seq_one_letter_code
_entity_poly.pdbx_strand_id
1 'polypeptide(L)'
;MIRRFLLGLIALFGLCLMPVSASAQTAPSKCTGKFVNPVTDICWSCIFPISLGGAKLWPGRPDTNNPDLPICACGTPIPRIGLAVGFWEPARMVDVTTKPWCFPNLGGLKLDPGFDIGRGQVTPPQMGGGRTANTANYHAHYYVYPLL
;
A
#
# COMPACT_ATOMS: atom_id res chain seq x y z
N MET A 1 62.32 -9.67 -30.00
CA MET A 1 61.61 -10.40 -28.92
C MET A 1 60.99 -9.46 -27.88
N ILE A 2 61.68 -8.38 -27.48
CA ILE A 2 61.19 -7.35 -26.52
C ILE A 2 59.85 -6.67 -26.89
N ARG A 3 59.62 -6.35 -28.18
CA ARG A 3 58.38 -5.70 -28.64
C ARG A 3 57.13 -6.57 -28.46
N ARG A 4 57.26 -7.90 -28.52
CA ARG A 4 56.16 -8.85 -28.27
C ARG A 4 55.86 -8.98 -26.77
N PHE A 5 56.89 -8.86 -25.93
CA PHE A 5 56.74 -8.86 -24.47
C PHE A 5 56.07 -7.58 -23.95
N LEU A 6 56.45 -6.42 -24.50
CA LEU A 6 55.82 -5.13 -24.19
C LEU A 6 54.34 -5.09 -24.58
N LEU A 7 53.99 -5.64 -25.76
CA LEU A 7 52.59 -5.74 -26.20
C LEU A 7 51.76 -6.67 -25.29
N GLY A 8 52.36 -7.77 -24.81
CA GLY A 8 51.73 -8.68 -23.85
C GLY A 8 51.46 -8.01 -22.50
N LEU A 9 52.42 -7.23 -21.99
CA LEU A 9 52.28 -6.48 -20.73
C LEU A 9 51.22 -5.37 -20.82
N ILE A 10 51.13 -4.65 -21.94
CA ILE A 10 50.10 -3.64 -22.17
C ILE A 10 48.70 -4.28 -22.27
N ALA A 11 48.58 -5.44 -22.91
CA ALA A 11 47.32 -6.17 -22.98
C ALA A 11 46.87 -6.70 -21.61
N LEU A 12 47.80 -7.17 -20.77
CA LEU A 12 47.50 -7.62 -19.41
C LEU A 12 47.05 -6.47 -18.50
N PHE A 13 47.68 -5.29 -18.64
CA PHE A 13 47.32 -4.09 -17.89
C PHE A 13 45.95 -3.54 -18.31
N GLY A 14 45.62 -3.59 -19.61
CA GLY A 14 44.31 -3.20 -20.12
C GLY A 14 43.16 -4.09 -19.65
N LEU A 15 43.41 -5.38 -19.39
CA LEU A 15 42.39 -6.32 -18.90
C LEU A 15 42.06 -6.12 -17.41
N CYS A 16 43.01 -5.63 -16.60
CA CYS A 16 42.79 -5.29 -15.18
C CYS A 16 42.05 -3.96 -14.98
N LEU A 17 41.92 -3.13 -16.03
CA LEU A 17 41.26 -1.83 -16.01
C LEU A 17 39.79 -1.87 -16.47
N MET A 18 39.23 -3.07 -16.72
CA MET A 18 37.81 -3.16 -17.02
C MET A 18 37.00 -2.79 -15.78
N PRO A 19 36.15 -1.75 -15.83
CA PRO A 19 35.31 -1.39 -14.71
C PRO A 19 34.33 -2.54 -14.46
N VAL A 20 34.52 -3.24 -13.34
CA VAL A 20 33.50 -4.12 -12.79
C VAL A 20 32.25 -3.27 -12.66
N SER A 21 31.24 -3.62 -13.44
CA SER A 21 29.96 -2.92 -13.43
C SER A 21 29.36 -3.13 -12.04
N ALA A 22 29.55 -2.16 -11.15
CA ALA A 22 28.89 -2.14 -9.86
C ALA A 22 27.39 -2.14 -10.13
N SER A 23 26.71 -3.22 -9.72
CA SER A 23 25.25 -3.23 -9.67
C SER A 23 24.82 -2.01 -8.87
N ALA A 24 24.10 -1.09 -9.50
CA ALA A 24 23.55 0.08 -8.83
C ALA A 24 22.58 -0.40 -7.75
N GLN A 25 23.06 -0.52 -6.52
CA GLN A 25 22.21 -0.62 -5.34
C GLN A 25 21.47 0.71 -5.27
N THR A 26 20.22 0.71 -5.71
CA THR A 26 19.33 1.85 -5.54
C THR A 26 19.29 2.14 -4.05
N ALA A 27 19.82 3.31 -3.65
CA ALA A 27 19.78 3.76 -2.26
C ALA A 27 18.35 3.53 -1.72
N PRO A 28 18.19 3.05 -0.47
CA PRO A 28 16.88 2.77 0.08
C PRO A 28 16.04 4.04 -0.05
N SER A 29 15.05 4.01 -0.95
CA SER A 29 14.18 5.15 -1.18
C SER A 29 13.57 5.52 0.17
N LYS A 30 13.84 6.73 0.66
CA LYS A 30 13.48 7.15 2.03
C LYS A 30 12.03 6.78 2.32
N CYS A 31 11.76 5.98 3.36
CA CYS A 31 10.39 5.77 3.83
C CYS A 31 9.92 7.12 4.40
N THR A 32 8.80 7.62 3.90
CA THR A 32 8.29 8.95 4.23
C THR A 32 6.83 8.82 4.56
N GLY A 33 6.38 9.58 5.54
CA GLY A 33 4.98 9.64 5.93
C GLY A 33 4.81 10.50 7.17
N LYS A 34 3.58 10.55 7.68
CA LYS A 34 3.24 11.21 8.94
C LYS A 34 2.41 10.25 9.76
N PHE A 35 2.49 10.38 11.09
CA PHE A 35 1.54 9.68 11.92
C PHE A 35 0.13 10.23 11.64
N VAL A 36 -0.83 9.33 11.42
CA VAL A 36 -2.20 9.73 11.07
C VAL A 36 -2.85 10.47 12.23
N ASN A 37 -3.33 11.69 11.96
CA ASN A 37 -4.11 12.44 12.91
C ASN A 37 -5.60 12.08 12.73
N PRO A 38 -6.22 11.40 13.71
CA PRO A 38 -7.62 11.01 13.58
C PRO A 38 -8.58 12.18 13.43
N VAL A 39 -8.23 13.37 13.89
CA VAL A 39 -9.12 14.54 13.81
C VAL A 39 -9.09 15.14 12.40
N THR A 40 -7.91 15.27 11.80
CA THR A 40 -7.74 16.06 10.56
C THR A 40 -7.59 15.21 9.31
N ASP A 41 -7.11 13.97 9.43
CA ASP A 41 -6.77 13.13 8.27
C ASP A 41 -7.88 12.14 7.91
N ILE A 42 -8.88 11.99 8.79
CA ILE A 42 -10.10 11.26 8.46
C ILE A 42 -11.04 12.18 7.69
N CYS A 43 -11.58 11.66 6.60
CA CYS A 43 -12.72 12.29 5.94
C CYS A 43 -14.00 12.04 6.78
N TRP A 44 -14.28 12.89 7.76
CA TRP A 44 -15.49 12.78 8.58
C TRP A 44 -16.78 12.93 7.77
N SER A 45 -16.74 13.68 6.67
CA SER A 45 -17.85 13.76 5.72
C SER A 45 -18.04 12.47 4.91
N CYS A 46 -17.05 11.56 4.89
CA CYS A 46 -17.14 10.27 4.22
C CYS A 46 -17.87 9.23 5.07
N ILE A 47 -18.15 9.48 6.35
CA ILE A 47 -19.00 8.61 7.18
C ILE A 47 -20.42 8.52 6.61
N PHE A 48 -20.86 9.59 5.93
CA PHE A 48 -22.18 9.67 5.33
C PHE A 48 -22.28 8.90 4.01
N PRO A 49 -23.44 8.29 3.72
CA PRO A 49 -24.74 8.52 4.34
C PRO A 49 -24.93 7.76 5.67
N ILE A 50 -25.82 8.25 6.53
CA ILE A 50 -26.28 7.52 7.72
C ILE A 50 -27.72 7.05 7.46
N SER A 51 -27.97 5.76 7.64
CA SER A 51 -29.28 5.13 7.46
C SER A 51 -29.64 4.20 8.62
N LEU A 52 -30.94 4.00 8.84
CA LEU A 52 -31.48 3.06 9.80
C LEU A 52 -32.60 2.25 9.12
N GLY A 53 -32.37 0.98 8.89
CA GLY A 53 -33.17 0.21 7.95
C GLY A 53 -33.20 0.88 6.56
N GLY A 54 -34.35 0.88 5.90
CA GLY A 54 -34.57 1.59 4.63
C GLY A 54 -34.63 3.12 4.76
N ALA A 55 -34.64 3.67 5.97
CA ALA A 55 -34.73 5.11 6.20
C ALA A 55 -33.36 5.79 6.07
N LYS A 56 -33.24 6.76 5.15
CA LYS A 56 -32.05 7.59 4.98
C LYS A 56 -32.13 8.77 5.95
N LEU A 57 -31.34 8.74 7.02
CA LEU A 57 -31.33 9.78 8.06
C LEU A 57 -30.49 10.99 7.64
N TRP A 58 -29.36 10.74 6.98
CA TRP A 58 -28.48 11.80 6.50
C TRP A 58 -27.91 11.47 5.12
N PRO A 59 -28.01 12.38 4.13
CA PRO A 59 -27.51 12.13 2.77
C PRO A 59 -25.98 12.18 2.72
N GLY A 60 -25.37 11.51 1.76
CA GLY A 60 -23.91 11.46 1.67
C GLY A 60 -23.42 10.96 0.33
N ARG A 61 -22.30 10.26 0.36
CA ARG A 61 -21.72 9.64 -0.84
C ARG A 61 -22.59 8.46 -1.32
N PRO A 62 -22.38 7.97 -2.55
CA PRO A 62 -22.99 6.72 -2.99
C PRO A 62 -22.66 5.59 -2.01
N ASP A 63 -23.68 4.85 -1.59
CA ASP A 63 -23.58 3.73 -0.66
C ASP A 63 -24.49 2.59 -1.13
N THR A 64 -24.22 1.40 -0.63
CA THR A 64 -25.07 0.22 -0.81
C THR A 64 -26.40 0.35 -0.08
N ASN A 65 -27.41 -0.42 -0.50
CA ASN A 65 -28.70 -0.41 0.18
C ASN A 65 -28.61 -1.14 1.53
N ASN A 66 -29.09 -0.48 2.58
CA ASN A 66 -29.29 -1.08 3.89
C ASN A 66 -30.59 -1.93 3.89
N PRO A 67 -30.73 -2.98 4.71
CA PRO A 67 -31.97 -3.76 4.80
C PRO A 67 -33.18 -2.89 5.14
N ASP A 68 -34.37 -3.20 4.64
CA ASP A 68 -35.55 -2.34 4.84
C ASP A 68 -35.98 -2.22 6.31
N LEU A 69 -35.90 -3.32 7.06
CA LEU A 69 -36.31 -3.38 8.46
C LEU A 69 -35.21 -2.81 9.38
N PRO A 70 -35.51 -1.80 10.21
CA PRO A 70 -34.51 -1.16 11.06
C PRO A 70 -34.07 -2.01 12.26
N ILE A 71 -34.82 -3.07 12.58
CA ILE A 71 -34.55 -3.98 13.69
C ILE A 71 -34.18 -5.34 13.10
N CYS A 72 -33.07 -5.89 13.55
CA CYS A 72 -32.63 -7.24 13.22
C CYS A 72 -32.51 -8.09 14.48
N ALA A 73 -32.68 -9.41 14.33
CA ALA A 73 -32.54 -10.36 15.43
C ALA A 73 -31.61 -11.50 15.01
N CYS A 74 -30.52 -11.67 15.74
CA CYS A 74 -29.61 -12.80 15.57
C CYS A 74 -29.89 -13.85 16.65
N GLY A 75 -30.13 -15.09 16.23
CA GLY A 75 -30.46 -16.20 17.11
C GLY A 75 -29.25 -16.93 17.69
N THR A 76 -29.40 -17.35 18.95
CA THR A 76 -28.59 -18.30 19.75
C THR A 76 -27.25 -17.84 20.35
N PRO A 77 -26.98 -18.22 21.63
CA PRO A 77 -27.89 -18.84 22.61
C PRO A 77 -28.89 -17.86 23.27
N ILE A 78 -28.63 -16.55 23.21
CA ILE A 78 -29.51 -15.48 23.71
C ILE A 78 -29.90 -14.60 22.51
N PRO A 79 -31.18 -14.27 22.29
CA PRO A 79 -31.59 -13.42 21.18
C PRO A 79 -30.93 -12.05 21.30
N ARG A 80 -30.10 -11.70 20.32
CA ARG A 80 -29.48 -10.38 20.21
C ARG A 80 -30.32 -9.54 19.26
N ILE A 81 -31.04 -8.56 19.82
CA ILE A 81 -31.76 -7.56 19.04
C ILE A 81 -30.76 -6.46 18.68
N GLY A 82 -30.62 -6.22 17.38
CA GLY A 82 -29.75 -5.21 16.82
C GLY A 82 -30.52 -4.19 15.99
N LEU A 83 -29.84 -3.10 15.65
CA LEU A 83 -30.32 -2.11 14.71
C LEU A 83 -29.56 -2.26 13.40
N ALA A 84 -30.28 -2.20 12.28
CA ALA A 84 -29.67 -2.16 10.96
C ALA A 84 -29.21 -0.73 10.65
N VAL A 85 -28.05 -0.33 11.17
CA VAL A 85 -27.47 0.99 10.94
C VAL A 85 -26.47 0.92 9.78
N GLY A 86 -26.65 1.76 8.76
CA GLY A 86 -25.73 1.86 7.62
C GLY A 86 -24.96 3.18 7.67
N PHE A 87 -23.62 3.10 7.64
CA PHE A 87 -22.69 4.23 7.55
C PHE A 87 -21.30 3.71 7.17
N TRP A 88 -20.42 4.60 6.71
CA TRP A 88 -19.03 4.25 6.41
C TRP A 88 -18.15 4.38 7.65
N GLU A 89 -17.93 3.26 8.33
CA GLU A 89 -17.09 3.21 9.53
C GLU A 89 -15.58 3.22 9.19
N PRO A 90 -14.77 4.12 9.76
CA PRO A 90 -13.32 4.06 9.67
C PRO A 90 -12.75 3.00 10.63
N ALA A 91 -13.19 1.75 10.51
CA ALA A 91 -12.82 0.67 11.43
C ALA A 91 -11.36 0.22 11.27
N ARG A 92 -10.76 0.47 10.10
CA ARG A 92 -9.47 -0.08 9.68
C ARG A 92 -8.71 0.92 8.82
N MET A 93 -7.40 0.89 8.95
CA MET A 93 -6.49 1.71 8.19
C MET A 93 -5.49 0.83 7.44
N VAL A 94 -5.25 1.16 6.17
CA VAL A 94 -4.32 0.41 5.31
C VAL A 94 -3.28 1.34 4.72
N ASP A 95 -2.01 1.04 4.99
CA ASP A 95 -0.89 1.73 4.34
C ASP A 95 -0.56 1.02 3.06
N VAL A 96 -0.46 1.76 1.96
CA VAL A 96 -0.08 1.23 0.66
C VAL A 96 1.23 1.87 0.24
N THR A 97 2.26 1.07 0.02
CA THR A 97 3.58 1.56 -0.36
C THR A 97 4.28 0.60 -1.32
N THR A 98 5.13 1.13 -2.20
CA THR A 98 6.03 0.32 -3.03
C THR A 98 7.32 -0.03 -2.31
N LYS A 99 7.57 0.58 -1.16
CA LYS A 99 8.81 0.42 -0.40
C LYS A 99 8.64 -0.76 0.57
N PRO A 100 9.50 -1.79 0.51
CA PRO A 100 9.41 -2.90 1.44
C PRO A 100 9.61 -2.38 2.87
N TRP A 101 8.87 -2.96 3.81
CA TRP A 101 8.98 -2.69 5.24
C TRP A 101 8.70 -1.24 5.65
N CYS A 102 8.04 -0.44 4.81
CA CYS A 102 7.80 0.97 5.05
C CYS A 102 6.37 1.20 5.55
N PHE A 103 6.22 1.99 6.61
CA PHE A 103 4.95 2.24 7.29
C PHE A 103 4.62 3.75 7.21
N PRO A 104 4.06 4.23 6.07
CA PRO A 104 3.72 5.64 5.86
C PRO A 104 2.86 6.25 6.97
N ASN A 105 1.82 5.56 7.44
CA ASN A 105 0.91 6.12 8.45
C ASN A 105 1.46 6.06 9.87
N LEU A 106 2.64 5.44 10.06
CA LEU A 106 3.42 5.48 11.29
C LEU A 106 4.60 6.47 11.19
N GLY A 107 4.44 7.55 10.42
CA GLY A 107 5.50 8.56 10.28
C GLY A 107 6.63 8.16 9.34
N GLY A 108 6.41 7.18 8.46
CA GLY A 108 7.48 6.64 7.62
C GLY A 108 8.45 5.74 8.38
N LEU A 109 7.99 5.10 9.46
CA LEU A 109 8.75 4.08 10.17
C LEU A 109 9.12 2.93 9.23
N LYS A 110 10.34 2.40 9.37
CA LYS A 110 10.78 1.21 8.65
C LYS A 110 11.01 0.06 9.63
N LEU A 111 10.22 -1.01 9.52
CA LEU A 111 10.32 -2.21 10.34
C LEU A 111 10.86 -3.36 9.49
N ASP A 112 12.18 -3.40 9.31
CA ASP A 112 12.87 -4.34 8.42
C ASP A 112 13.52 -5.47 9.23
N PRO A 113 12.99 -6.70 9.20
CA PRO A 113 13.55 -7.86 9.88
C PRO A 113 14.81 -8.42 9.20
N GLY A 114 15.30 -7.81 8.11
CA GLY A 114 16.56 -8.17 7.47
C GLY A 114 16.45 -9.17 6.32
N PHE A 115 15.24 -9.46 5.84
CA PHE A 115 15.02 -10.27 4.63
C PHE A 115 14.30 -9.48 3.54
N ASP A 116 14.62 -9.80 2.29
CA ASP A 116 14.06 -9.12 1.12
C ASP A 116 12.69 -9.71 0.74
N ILE A 117 11.69 -8.82 0.64
CA ILE A 117 10.31 -9.15 0.21
C ILE A 117 10.01 -8.57 -1.18
N GLY A 118 11.02 -8.07 -1.87
CA GLY A 118 10.89 -7.40 -3.15
C GLY A 118 10.32 -5.99 -3.01
N ARG A 119 10.60 -5.17 -4.03
CA ARG A 119 10.05 -3.81 -4.10
C ARG A 119 8.74 -3.84 -4.90
N GLY A 120 7.72 -3.16 -4.40
CA GLY A 120 6.52 -2.89 -5.19
C GLY A 120 6.86 -2.04 -6.41
N GLN A 121 6.23 -2.30 -7.54
CA GLN A 121 6.47 -1.60 -8.80
C GLN A 121 5.13 -1.21 -9.42
N VAL A 122 5.10 -0.05 -10.07
CA VAL A 122 3.96 0.38 -10.87
C VAL A 122 4.46 0.48 -12.30
N THR A 123 3.98 -0.43 -13.14
CA THR A 123 4.34 -0.42 -14.56
C THR A 123 3.40 0.52 -15.29
N PRO A 124 3.90 1.54 -16.00
CA PRO A 124 3.06 2.38 -16.85
C PRO A 124 2.39 1.53 -17.94
N PRO A 125 1.27 2.00 -18.52
CA PRO A 125 0.52 1.26 -19.53
C PRO A 125 1.43 0.79 -20.66
N GLN A 126 1.65 -0.52 -20.76
CA GLN A 126 2.34 -1.13 -21.89
C GLN A 126 1.29 -1.41 -22.97
N MET A 127 1.42 -0.73 -24.12
CA MET A 127 0.58 -0.98 -25.28
C MET A 127 1.13 -2.19 -26.04
N GLY A 128 0.47 -3.34 -25.89
CA GLY A 128 0.75 -4.56 -26.65
C GLY A 128 -0.54 -5.16 -27.19
N GLY A 129 -0.69 -5.21 -28.52
CA GLY A 129 -1.78 -5.95 -29.17
C GLY A 129 -3.21 -5.40 -28.93
N GLY A 130 -3.37 -4.08 -28.76
CA GLY A 130 -4.69 -3.45 -28.61
C GLY A 130 -5.31 -3.55 -27.21
N ARG A 131 -4.58 -4.10 -26.22
CA ARG A 131 -4.99 -4.14 -24.82
C ARG A 131 -4.00 -3.36 -23.97
N THR A 132 -4.50 -2.38 -23.22
CA THR A 132 -3.72 -1.66 -22.23
C THR A 132 -3.75 -2.47 -20.93
N ALA A 133 -2.60 -3.03 -20.52
CA ALA A 133 -2.47 -3.70 -19.23
C ALA A 133 -1.62 -2.85 -18.29
N ASN A 134 -2.20 -2.42 -17.18
CA ASN A 134 -1.49 -1.78 -16.08
C ASN A 134 -1.22 -2.85 -15.02
N THR A 135 0.05 -3.05 -14.65
CA THR A 135 0.41 -3.97 -13.54
C THR A 135 1.00 -3.15 -12.42
N ALA A 136 0.50 -3.35 -11.20
CA ALA A 136 1.02 -2.69 -10.01
C ALA A 136 1.10 -3.66 -8.84
N ASN A 137 2.23 -3.64 -8.14
CA ASN A 137 2.49 -4.42 -6.93
C ASN A 137 2.79 -3.46 -5.79
N TYR A 138 2.11 -3.64 -4.66
CA TYR A 138 2.28 -2.82 -3.46
C TYR A 138 2.36 -3.70 -2.22
N HIS A 139 3.05 -3.18 -1.20
CA HIS A 139 2.97 -3.67 0.17
C HIS A 139 1.80 -2.98 0.85
N ALA A 140 0.94 -3.78 1.49
CA ALA A 140 -0.22 -3.32 2.23
C ALA A 140 -0.06 -3.66 3.71
N HIS A 141 -0.17 -2.67 4.59
CA HIS A 141 -0.08 -2.85 6.04
C HIS A 141 -1.42 -2.50 6.66
N TYR A 142 -2.06 -3.45 7.33
CA TYR A 142 -3.41 -3.33 7.85
C TYR A 142 -3.39 -3.17 9.38
N TYR A 143 -4.07 -2.14 9.88
CA TYR A 143 -4.20 -1.89 11.31
C TYR A 143 -5.66 -1.74 11.72
N VAL A 144 -5.93 -2.15 12.95
CA VAL A 144 -7.16 -1.76 13.67
C VAL A 144 -7.08 -0.28 13.97
N TYR A 145 -8.16 0.44 13.71
CA TYR A 145 -8.17 1.88 13.94
C TYR A 145 -8.17 2.18 15.44
N PRO A 146 -7.29 3.06 15.95
CA PRO A 146 -7.08 3.21 17.40
C PRO A 146 -8.20 3.97 18.13
N LEU A 147 -9.16 4.54 17.42
CA LEU A 147 -10.28 5.28 18.02
C LEU A 147 -11.55 4.46 18.25
N LEU A 148 -11.59 3.21 17.78
CA LEU A 148 -12.74 2.32 17.86
C LEU A 148 -12.37 1.04 18.62
#